data_AF-A0A1A0H7D9-F1
#
_entry.id   AF-A0A1A0H7D9-F1
#
_cell.length_a   1.000
_cell.length_b   1.000
_cell.length_c   1.000
_cell.angle_alpha   90.00
_cell.angle_beta   90.00
_cell.angle_gamma   90.00
#
_symmetry.space_group_name_H-M   'P 1'
#
loop_
_entity.id
_entity.type
_entity.pdbx_description
1 polymer ?
#
loop_
_entity_poly.entity_id
_entity_poly.type
_entity_poly.pdbx_seq_one_letter_code
_entity_poly.pdbx_strand_id
1 'polypeptide(L)'
;MVVTRSGKSVTTTGKKIKFLDDGGDPSDIEVVTVSSARESSQEPEQTGAASSGSDLDEDSDEAPEEESISQLKSTALQKKREQEKLEQSLRQQDREKRKQRDLQFKQQQEAKREKIKDLVLADQLPDLLPEEAFESEDEEDMLDNTRSGKHLRTEHFEQEDAAMRKRMKLEKLRRLKEMRNQALKKGPVYVQVHEGASKSRVPRAEQSVLDTKSQWLQRESLKKK
;
A
#
# COMPACT_ATOMS: atom_id res chain seq x y z
N MET A 1 0.89 49.32 -12.28
CA MET A 1 1.44 48.24 -13.13
C MET A 1 2.83 47.90 -12.61
N VAL A 2 3.03 46.72 -12.03
CA VAL A 2 4.36 46.15 -11.77
C VAL A 2 4.26 44.66 -12.10
N VAL A 3 5.00 44.26 -13.13
CA VAL A 3 5.07 42.89 -13.62
C VAL A 3 6.34 42.27 -13.01
N THR A 4 6.19 41.28 -12.12
CA THR A 4 7.32 40.45 -11.69
C THR A 4 7.12 39.04 -12.20
N ARG A 5 7.87 38.71 -13.25
CA ARG A 5 7.99 37.37 -13.82
C ARG A 5 9.11 36.66 -13.08
N SER A 6 8.80 35.58 -12.36
CA SER A 6 9.83 34.63 -11.90
C SER A 6 9.41 33.22 -12.25
N GLY A 7 9.57 32.85 -13.52
CA GLY A 7 9.58 31.46 -13.94
C GLY A 7 10.96 30.87 -13.63
N LYS A 8 11.05 30.03 -12.61
CA LYS A 8 12.19 29.12 -12.43
C LYS A 8 11.84 27.82 -13.15
N SER A 9 12.37 27.65 -14.36
CA SER A 9 12.36 26.39 -15.08
C SER A 9 13.33 25.42 -14.40
N VAL A 10 12.82 24.46 -13.64
CA VAL A 10 13.61 23.30 -13.22
C VAL A 10 13.73 22.39 -14.45
N THR A 11 14.85 22.48 -15.16
CA THR A 11 15.20 21.49 -16.17
C THR A 11 15.61 20.21 -15.45
N THR A 12 14.65 19.35 -15.13
CA THR A 12 14.91 17.98 -14.69
C THR A 12 15.33 17.15 -15.90
N THR A 13 16.58 17.26 -16.34
CA THR A 13 17.17 16.21 -17.18
C THR A 13 17.46 15.03 -16.26
N GLY A 14 16.59 14.02 -16.28
CA GLY A 14 16.79 12.79 -15.52
C GLY A 14 18.12 12.14 -15.90
N LYS A 15 19.03 12.01 -14.92
CA LYS A 15 20.26 11.24 -15.11
C LYS A 15 19.88 9.76 -15.24
N LYS A 16 20.20 9.14 -16.37
CA LYS A 16 19.98 7.71 -16.60
C LYS A 16 21.02 6.94 -15.78
N ILE A 17 20.60 6.27 -14.72
CA ILE A 17 21.44 5.30 -14.02
C ILE A 17 21.57 4.09 -14.94
N LYS A 18 22.79 3.83 -15.42
CA LYS A 18 23.11 2.60 -16.15
C LYS A 18 23.68 1.62 -15.14
N PHE A 19 22.93 0.57 -14.84
CA PHE A 19 23.45 -0.57 -14.10
C PHE A 19 24.37 -1.35 -15.05
N LEU A 20 25.61 -1.59 -14.64
CA LEU A 20 26.51 -2.51 -15.32
C LEU A 20 26.12 -3.93 -14.89
N ASP A 21 26.06 -4.85 -15.85
CA ASP A 21 25.60 -6.25 -15.69
C ASP A 21 26.56 -7.11 -14.83
N ASP A 22 27.68 -6.54 -14.39
CA ASP A 22 28.73 -7.21 -13.61
C ASP A 22 28.61 -7.01 -12.09
N GLY A 23 27.45 -6.51 -11.62
CA GLY A 23 27.15 -6.41 -10.18
C GLY A 23 27.98 -5.38 -9.39
N GLY A 24 28.80 -4.57 -10.06
CA GLY A 24 29.54 -3.46 -9.44
C GLY A 24 28.65 -2.24 -9.19
N ASP A 25 28.61 -1.76 -7.94
CA ASP A 25 27.88 -0.54 -7.58
C ASP A 25 28.45 0.69 -8.32
N PRO A 26 27.61 1.62 -8.80
CA PRO A 26 28.08 2.80 -9.53
C PRO A 26 28.87 3.73 -8.60
N SER A 27 30.02 4.20 -9.08
CA SER A 27 31.05 4.95 -8.33
C SER A 27 30.63 6.31 -7.72
N ASP A 28 29.38 6.73 -7.91
CA ASP A 28 28.86 8.05 -7.52
C ASP A 28 27.84 8.00 -6.37
N ILE A 29 27.74 6.88 -5.63
CA ILE A 29 26.89 6.78 -4.44
C ILE A 29 27.72 7.11 -3.20
N GLU A 30 27.57 8.34 -2.67
CA GLU A 30 28.02 8.67 -1.31
C GLU A 30 27.15 7.91 -0.29
N VAL A 31 27.66 6.77 0.18
CA VAL A 31 27.04 6.01 1.28
C VAL A 31 27.41 6.70 2.60
N VAL A 32 26.47 7.47 3.16
CA VAL A 32 26.61 8.07 4.49
C VAL A 32 26.55 6.96 5.55
N THR A 33 27.71 6.46 5.97
CA THR A 33 27.85 5.58 7.13
C THR A 33 28.01 6.45 8.39
N VAL A 34 27.02 6.39 9.29
CA VAL A 34 27.10 7.07 10.59
C VAL A 34 27.91 6.18 11.53
N SER A 35 29.22 6.42 11.54
CA SER A 35 30.15 5.81 12.49
C SER A 35 29.85 6.28 13.90
N SER A 36 29.72 5.28 14.77
CA SER A 36 29.67 5.34 16.22
C SER A 36 30.72 6.30 16.81
N ALA A 37 30.26 7.40 17.38
CA ALA A 37 31.04 8.23 18.29
C ALA A 37 30.06 8.90 19.26
N ARG A 38 29.98 8.37 20.49
CA ARG A 38 30.01 9.12 21.77
C ARG A 38 29.60 8.20 22.93
N GLU A 39 30.60 7.60 23.57
CA GLU A 39 30.55 7.25 25.00
C GLU A 39 30.22 8.49 25.84
N SER A 40 29.38 8.33 26.87
CA SER A 40 29.42 9.17 28.07
C SER A 40 28.57 8.51 29.17
N SER A 41 29.27 7.88 30.12
CA SER A 41 28.78 7.36 31.39
C SER A 41 28.17 8.45 32.29
N GLN A 42 27.10 8.11 33.04
CA GLN A 42 26.92 8.52 34.44
C GLN A 42 25.69 7.86 35.08
N GLU A 43 25.92 7.01 36.09
CA GLU A 43 24.96 6.71 37.19
C GLU A 43 24.93 7.87 38.21
N PRO A 44 23.92 7.93 39.12
CA PRO A 44 24.10 7.33 40.46
C PRO A 44 22.82 6.73 41.12
N GLU A 45 23.05 5.60 41.78
CA GLU A 45 22.72 5.17 43.16
C GLU A 45 21.30 5.23 43.79
N GLN A 46 21.07 4.17 44.57
CA GLN A 46 19.90 3.68 45.29
C GLN A 46 19.69 4.32 46.69
N THR A 47 18.49 4.16 47.26
CA THR A 47 18.14 3.80 48.67
C THR A 47 16.60 3.78 48.78
N GLY A 48 15.86 2.89 49.46
CA GLY A 48 16.10 1.66 50.22
C GLY A 48 14.78 1.22 50.93
N ALA A 49 14.60 -0.10 51.08
CA ALA A 49 13.77 -0.85 52.08
C ALA A 49 12.22 -0.70 52.05
N ALA A 50 11.36 -1.71 52.32
CA ALA A 50 11.53 -3.06 52.86
C ALA A 50 10.23 -3.91 52.70
N SER A 51 10.38 -5.22 52.94
CA SER A 51 9.40 -6.23 53.41
C SER A 51 8.60 -7.01 52.35
N SER A 52 8.98 -8.24 51.95
CA SER A 52 9.10 -9.54 52.66
C SER A 52 7.89 -10.45 52.35
N GLY A 53 8.16 -11.61 51.73
CA GLY A 53 7.16 -12.66 51.54
C GLY A 53 7.60 -13.85 50.66
N SER A 54 8.21 -14.84 51.32
CA SER A 54 8.11 -16.29 51.03
C SER A 54 8.93 -16.91 49.89
N ASP A 55 10.05 -17.52 50.29
CA ASP A 55 10.64 -18.81 49.93
C ASP A 55 10.12 -19.57 48.71
N LEU A 56 11.03 -19.83 47.76
CA LEU A 56 11.26 -21.13 47.14
C LEU A 56 12.67 -21.12 46.53
N ASP A 57 13.58 -21.82 47.21
CA ASP A 57 14.95 -22.09 46.78
C ASP A 57 14.95 -22.92 45.48
N GLU A 58 15.40 -22.29 44.39
CA GLU A 58 15.94 -22.99 43.22
C GLU A 58 17.23 -22.24 42.85
N ASP A 59 18.35 -22.72 43.40
CA ASP A 59 19.71 -22.25 43.15
C ASP A 59 20.00 -22.23 41.64
N SER A 60 19.86 -21.05 41.03
CA SER A 60 20.48 -20.72 39.75
C SER A 60 21.16 -19.36 39.90
N ASP A 61 22.17 -19.35 40.76
CA ASP A 61 23.00 -18.20 41.10
C ASP A 61 24.09 -17.97 40.03
N GLU A 62 23.72 -18.09 38.75
CA GLU A 62 24.57 -17.66 37.64
C GLU A 62 24.18 -16.22 37.30
N ALA A 63 24.87 -15.28 37.96
CA ALA A 63 24.75 -13.86 37.70
C ALA A 63 24.84 -13.59 36.18
N PRO A 64 24.05 -12.64 35.62
CA PRO A 64 24.18 -12.23 34.23
C PRO A 64 25.42 -11.34 34.06
N GLU A 65 26.60 -11.91 34.29
CA GLU A 65 27.88 -11.27 34.07
C GLU A 65 28.69 -12.22 33.18
N GLU A 66 28.85 -11.85 31.90
CA GLU A 66 29.76 -12.41 30.87
C GLU A 66 29.17 -13.18 29.65
N GLU A 67 27.93 -13.66 29.63
CA GLU A 67 27.33 -14.26 28.40
C GLU A 67 26.58 -13.27 27.47
N SER A 68 26.35 -12.03 27.91
CA SER A 68 25.44 -11.08 27.23
C SER A 68 25.84 -10.80 25.76
N ILE A 69 27.14 -10.81 25.45
CA ILE A 69 27.63 -10.53 24.09
C ILE A 69 27.46 -11.73 23.14
N SER A 70 27.60 -12.97 23.63
CA SER A 70 27.45 -14.18 22.80
C SER A 70 25.98 -14.42 22.46
N GLN A 71 25.08 -14.20 23.41
CA GLN A 71 23.62 -14.24 23.21
C GLN A 71 23.13 -13.10 22.30
N LEU A 72 23.71 -11.89 22.39
CA LEU A 72 23.40 -10.80 21.45
C LEU A 72 23.83 -11.14 20.01
N LYS A 73 24.97 -11.79 19.84
CA LYS A 73 25.44 -12.24 18.52
C LYS A 73 24.56 -13.35 17.94
N SER A 74 24.13 -14.32 18.75
CA SER A 74 23.25 -15.40 18.30
C SER A 74 21.86 -14.88 17.89
N THR A 75 21.29 -13.96 18.67
CA THR A 75 20.00 -13.32 18.34
C THR A 75 20.10 -12.43 17.10
N ALA A 76 21.21 -11.70 16.91
CA ALA A 76 21.45 -10.92 15.69
C ALA A 76 21.57 -11.83 14.44
N LEU A 77 22.24 -12.97 14.56
CA LEU A 77 22.33 -13.97 13.49
C LEU A 77 20.99 -14.63 13.18
N GLN A 78 20.18 -14.93 14.19
CA GLN A 78 18.82 -15.44 14.00
C GLN A 78 17.94 -14.42 13.26
N LYS A 79 17.95 -13.16 13.68
CA LYS A 79 17.21 -12.08 12.99
C LYS A 79 17.63 -11.92 11.53
N LYS A 80 18.94 -12.01 11.22
CA LYS A 80 19.41 -11.99 9.83
C LYS A 80 18.89 -13.17 9.02
N ARG A 81 18.92 -14.39 9.57
CA ARG A 81 18.39 -15.59 8.91
C ARG A 81 16.88 -15.51 8.69
N GLU A 82 16.12 -14.95 9.64
CA GLU A 82 14.69 -14.73 9.50
C GLU A 82 14.37 -13.73 8.40
N GLN A 83 15.11 -12.61 8.34
CA GLN A 83 14.97 -11.62 7.27
C GLN A 83 15.25 -12.23 5.89
N GLU A 84 16.32 -13.02 5.77
CA GLU A 84 16.66 -13.70 4.52
C GLU A 84 15.58 -14.71 4.09
N LYS A 85 15.02 -15.48 5.03
CA LYS A 85 13.91 -16.40 4.76
C LYS A 85 12.65 -15.66 4.31
N LEU A 86 12.34 -14.52 4.93
CA LEU A 86 11.21 -13.68 4.52
C LEU A 86 11.41 -13.14 3.12
N GLU A 87 12.60 -12.65 2.79
CA GLU A 87 12.93 -12.15 1.46
C GLU A 87 12.82 -13.26 0.39
N GLN A 88 13.35 -14.45 0.69
CA GLN A 88 13.23 -15.61 -0.20
C GLN A 88 11.77 -16.00 -0.43
N SER A 89 10.94 -16.02 0.63
CA SER A 89 9.51 -16.34 0.51
C SER A 89 8.76 -15.31 -0.33
N LEU A 90 9.05 -14.01 -0.17
CA LEU A 90 8.47 -12.94 -0.99
C LEU A 90 8.88 -13.06 -2.46
N ARG A 91 10.15 -13.40 -2.71
CA ARG A 91 10.65 -13.63 -4.07
C ARG A 91 9.99 -14.84 -4.74
N GLN A 92 9.71 -15.90 -3.98
CA GLN A 92 8.97 -17.07 -4.48
C GLN A 92 7.52 -16.70 -4.81
N GLN A 93 6.83 -15.99 -3.92
CA GLN A 93 5.45 -15.54 -4.16
C GLN A 93 5.34 -14.62 -5.38
N ASP A 94 6.30 -13.70 -5.59
CA ASP A 94 6.31 -12.84 -6.78
C ASP A 94 6.52 -13.65 -8.07
N ARG A 95 7.43 -14.63 -8.04
CA ARG A 95 7.63 -15.55 -9.17
C ARG A 95 6.38 -16.36 -9.49
N GLU A 96 5.68 -16.88 -8.48
CA GLU A 96 4.41 -17.59 -8.67
C GLU A 96 3.32 -16.69 -9.26
N LYS A 97 3.18 -15.46 -8.77
CA LYS A 97 2.24 -14.47 -9.32
C LYS A 97 2.54 -14.14 -10.78
N ARG A 98 3.82 -14.05 -11.17
CA ARG A 98 4.21 -13.87 -12.58
C ARG A 98 3.79 -15.06 -13.43
N LYS A 99 4.14 -16.29 -12.99
CA LYS A 99 3.74 -17.53 -13.68
C LYS A 99 2.22 -17.63 -13.86
N GLN A 100 1.43 -17.30 -12.83
CA GLN A 100 -0.03 -17.30 -12.92
C GLN A 100 -0.56 -16.30 -13.96
N ARG A 101 0.00 -15.09 -13.99
CA ARG A 101 -0.37 -14.08 -15.02
C ARG A 101 -0.01 -14.54 -16.42
N ASP A 102 1.19 -15.09 -16.60
CA ASP A 102 1.65 -15.58 -17.89
C ASP A 102 0.76 -16.73 -18.39
N LEU A 103 0.36 -17.63 -17.48
CA LEU A 103 -0.56 -18.73 -17.78
C LEU A 103 -1.96 -18.20 -18.19
N GLN A 104 -2.53 -17.27 -17.43
CA GLN A 104 -3.82 -16.64 -17.79
C GLN A 104 -3.74 -15.93 -19.13
N PHE A 105 -2.65 -15.21 -19.39
CA PHE A 105 -2.44 -14.52 -20.65
C PHE A 105 -2.33 -15.50 -21.82
N LYS A 106 -1.61 -16.62 -21.63
CA LYS A 106 -1.50 -17.70 -22.62
C LYS A 106 -2.87 -18.31 -22.92
N GLN A 107 -3.66 -18.63 -21.89
CA GLN A 107 -5.03 -19.14 -22.06
C GLN A 107 -5.92 -18.16 -22.83
N GLN A 108 -5.84 -16.85 -22.53
CA GLN A 108 -6.60 -15.84 -23.27
C GLN A 108 -6.18 -15.75 -24.73
N GLN A 109 -4.87 -15.89 -25.03
CA GLN A 109 -4.40 -15.91 -26.42
C GLN A 109 -4.86 -17.17 -27.16
N GLU A 110 -4.82 -18.33 -26.51
CA GLU A 110 -5.30 -19.59 -27.08
C GLU A 110 -6.81 -19.52 -27.35
N ALA A 111 -7.62 -19.06 -26.39
CA ALA A 111 -9.06 -18.88 -26.58
C ALA A 111 -9.39 -17.87 -27.70
N LYS A 112 -8.58 -16.81 -27.87
CA LYS A 112 -8.75 -15.88 -29.00
C LYS A 112 -8.41 -16.55 -30.35
N ARG A 113 -7.36 -17.37 -30.38
CA ARG A 113 -6.96 -18.11 -31.58
C ARG A 113 -7.99 -19.19 -31.94
N GLU A 114 -8.56 -19.87 -30.95
CA GLU A 114 -9.64 -20.84 -31.14
C GLU A 114 -10.88 -20.15 -31.70
N LYS A 115 -11.34 -19.04 -31.11
CA LYS A 115 -12.47 -18.27 -31.66
C LYS A 115 -12.27 -17.84 -33.11
N ILE A 116 -11.05 -17.42 -33.48
CA ILE A 116 -10.74 -17.05 -34.86
C ILE A 116 -10.79 -18.29 -35.77
N LYS A 117 -10.28 -19.44 -35.32
CA LYS A 117 -10.37 -20.70 -36.08
C LYS A 117 -11.82 -21.16 -36.23
N ASP A 118 -12.64 -21.04 -35.19
CA ASP A 118 -14.05 -21.40 -35.22
C ASP A 118 -14.83 -20.51 -36.19
N LEU A 119 -14.54 -19.20 -36.22
CA LEU A 119 -15.13 -18.27 -37.19
C LEU A 119 -14.70 -18.61 -38.63
N VAL A 120 -13.41 -18.92 -38.85
CA VAL A 120 -12.90 -19.31 -40.18
C VAL A 120 -13.44 -20.67 -40.64
N LEU A 121 -13.73 -21.58 -39.69
CA LEU A 121 -14.41 -22.84 -39.95
C LEU A 121 -15.89 -22.62 -40.25
N ALA A 122 -16.58 -21.76 -39.48
CA ALA A 122 -17.98 -21.39 -39.69
C ALA A 122 -18.21 -20.72 -41.04
N ASP A 123 -17.27 -19.87 -41.49
CA ASP A 123 -17.30 -19.25 -42.84
C ASP A 123 -17.09 -20.28 -43.98
N GLN A 124 -16.63 -21.50 -43.69
CA GLN A 124 -16.44 -22.59 -44.66
C GLN A 124 -17.53 -23.68 -44.57
N LEU A 125 -18.43 -23.61 -43.60
CA LEU A 125 -19.59 -24.51 -43.55
C LEU A 125 -20.62 -24.08 -44.60
N PRO A 126 -21.21 -25.03 -45.36
CA PRO A 126 -22.33 -24.71 -46.24
C PRO A 126 -23.51 -24.22 -45.40
N ASP A 127 -24.16 -23.16 -45.88
CA ASP A 127 -25.36 -22.51 -45.33
C ASP A 127 -26.59 -23.45 -45.36
N LEU A 128 -26.53 -24.51 -44.57
CA LEU A 128 -27.60 -25.48 -44.36
C LEU A 128 -27.73 -25.67 -42.85
N LEU A 129 -28.25 -24.64 -42.18
CA LEU A 129 -28.92 -24.86 -40.91
C LEU A 129 -30.18 -25.68 -41.20
N PRO A 130 -30.47 -26.77 -40.45
CA PRO A 130 -31.74 -27.48 -40.58
C PRO A 130 -32.89 -26.52 -40.30
N GLU A 131 -33.81 -26.36 -41.26
CA GLU A 131 -35.01 -25.52 -41.10
C GLU A 131 -35.87 -25.96 -39.90
N GLU A 132 -35.77 -27.23 -39.47
CA GLU A 132 -36.42 -27.78 -38.26
C GLU A 132 -36.00 -27.09 -36.94
N ALA A 133 -34.81 -26.47 -36.86
CA ALA A 133 -34.37 -25.82 -35.62
C ALA A 133 -35.07 -24.46 -35.38
N PHE A 134 -35.52 -23.79 -36.44
CA PHE A 134 -36.26 -22.53 -36.34
C PHE A 134 -37.72 -22.74 -35.95
N GLU A 135 -38.33 -23.85 -36.37
CA GLU A 135 -39.72 -24.17 -35.99
C GLU A 135 -39.84 -24.53 -34.49
N SER A 136 -38.80 -25.10 -33.87
CA SER A 136 -38.80 -25.38 -32.43
C SER A 136 -38.57 -24.15 -31.53
N GLU A 137 -37.79 -23.17 -31.98
CA GLU A 137 -37.57 -21.93 -31.22
C GLU A 137 -38.82 -21.02 -31.22
N ASP A 138 -39.55 -20.97 -32.34
CA ASP A 138 -40.82 -20.22 -32.42
C ASP A 138 -41.93 -20.82 -31.53
N GLU A 139 -41.93 -22.14 -31.29
CA GLU A 139 -42.88 -22.81 -30.37
C GLU A 139 -42.45 -22.71 -28.89
N GLU A 140 -41.15 -22.72 -28.57
CA GLU A 140 -40.65 -22.58 -27.20
C GLU A 140 -40.68 -21.11 -26.70
N ASP A 141 -40.49 -20.12 -27.57
CA ASP A 141 -40.58 -18.69 -27.24
C ASP A 141 -42.01 -18.24 -26.87
N MET A 142 -43.03 -19.00 -27.26
CA MET A 142 -44.44 -18.73 -26.90
C MET A 142 -44.80 -19.20 -25.48
N LEU A 143 -43.99 -20.07 -24.87
CA LEU A 143 -44.26 -20.64 -23.53
C LEU A 143 -43.35 -20.07 -22.42
N ASP A 144 -42.17 -19.54 -22.75
CA ASP A 144 -41.21 -19.02 -21.75
C ASP A 144 -41.17 -17.47 -21.63
N ASN A 145 -42.10 -16.77 -22.28
CA ASN A 145 -42.18 -15.30 -22.31
C ASN A 145 -42.59 -14.62 -20.97
N THR A 146 -42.48 -15.31 -19.83
CA THR A 146 -42.69 -14.71 -18.48
C THR A 146 -41.39 -14.30 -17.79
N ARG A 147 -40.22 -14.66 -18.32
CA ARG A 147 -38.96 -14.06 -17.89
C ARG A 147 -38.62 -12.90 -18.79
N SER A 148 -39.26 -11.76 -18.53
CA SER A 148 -38.86 -10.48 -19.13
C SER A 148 -37.38 -10.25 -18.80
N GLY A 149 -36.50 -10.52 -19.76
CA GLY A 149 -35.11 -10.09 -19.72
C GLY A 149 -35.12 -8.58 -19.67
N LYS A 150 -35.04 -8.01 -18.47
CA LYS A 150 -34.91 -6.56 -18.30
C LYS A 150 -33.53 -6.22 -18.85
N HIS A 151 -33.48 -5.72 -20.08
CA HIS A 151 -32.29 -5.07 -20.61
C HIS A 151 -31.96 -3.91 -19.65
N LEU A 152 -30.99 -4.14 -18.75
CA LEU A 152 -30.52 -3.10 -17.85
C LEU A 152 -29.90 -2.00 -18.70
N ARG A 153 -30.54 -0.83 -18.68
CA ARG A 153 -30.10 0.35 -19.40
C ARG A 153 -28.66 0.68 -18.98
N THR A 154 -27.78 0.93 -19.95
CA THR A 154 -26.35 1.19 -19.71
C THR A 154 -26.09 2.31 -18.70
N GLU A 155 -27.00 3.29 -18.62
CA GLU A 155 -26.99 4.37 -17.63
C GLU A 155 -27.04 3.88 -16.17
N HIS A 156 -27.74 2.77 -15.89
CA HIS A 156 -27.79 2.19 -14.54
C HIS A 156 -26.45 1.58 -14.13
N PHE A 157 -25.80 0.87 -15.07
CA PHE A 157 -24.45 0.33 -14.85
C PHE A 157 -23.41 1.44 -14.69
N GLU A 158 -23.48 2.52 -15.49
CA GLU A 158 -22.57 3.65 -15.35
C GLU A 158 -22.74 4.37 -14.00
N GLN A 159 -23.97 4.49 -13.51
CA GLN A 159 -24.26 5.11 -12.22
C GLN A 159 -23.82 4.23 -11.04
N GLU A 160 -24.02 2.90 -11.14
CA GLU A 160 -23.52 1.93 -10.17
C GLU A 160 -21.99 1.87 -10.16
N ASP A 161 -21.34 1.88 -11.33
CA ASP A 161 -19.90 1.94 -11.46
C ASP A 161 -19.32 3.24 -10.90
N ALA A 162 -20.00 4.38 -11.13
CA ALA A 162 -19.59 5.66 -10.56
C ALA A 162 -19.71 5.64 -9.03
N ALA A 163 -20.76 5.06 -8.48
CA ALA A 163 -20.94 4.89 -7.03
C ALA A 163 -19.89 3.94 -6.44
N MET A 164 -19.60 2.81 -7.10
CA MET A 164 -18.56 1.86 -6.72
C MET A 164 -17.17 2.50 -6.75
N ARG A 165 -16.85 3.27 -7.79
CA ARG A 165 -15.58 4.02 -7.88
C ARG A 165 -15.46 5.05 -6.76
N LYS A 166 -16.54 5.75 -6.39
CA LYS A 166 -16.54 6.68 -5.24
C LYS A 166 -16.28 5.95 -3.93
N ARG A 167 -16.94 4.81 -3.69
CA ARG A 167 -16.72 3.97 -2.50
C ARG A 167 -15.28 3.50 -2.41
N MET A 168 -14.71 2.98 -3.50
CA MET A 168 -13.32 2.56 -3.56
C MET A 168 -12.34 3.72 -3.29
N LYS A 169 -12.64 4.93 -3.77
CA LYS A 169 -11.81 6.13 -3.49
C LYS A 169 -11.88 6.52 -2.01
N LEU A 170 -13.07 6.49 -1.40
CA LEU A 170 -13.24 6.80 0.02
C LEU A 170 -12.54 5.78 0.92
N GLU A 171 -12.60 4.50 0.58
CA GLU A 171 -11.89 3.44 1.30
C GLU A 171 -10.37 3.62 1.21
N LYS A 172 -9.85 3.94 0.01
CA LYS A 172 -8.43 4.28 -0.16
C LYS A 172 -8.02 5.49 0.68
N LEU A 173 -8.84 6.54 0.71
CA LEU A 173 -8.58 7.71 1.56
C LEU A 173 -8.60 7.37 3.05
N ARG A 174 -9.52 6.50 3.48
CA ARG A 174 -9.57 6.01 4.87
C ARG A 174 -8.29 5.25 5.22
N ARG A 175 -7.86 4.32 4.37
CA ARG A 175 -6.61 3.58 4.55
C ARG A 175 -5.39 4.50 4.62
N LEU A 176 -5.31 5.51 3.74
CA LEU A 176 -4.22 6.49 3.78
C LEU A 176 -4.22 7.33 5.06
N LYS A 177 -5.40 7.66 5.61
CA LYS A 177 -5.50 8.35 6.91
C LYS A 177 -5.00 7.46 8.05
N GLU A 178 -5.40 6.19 8.06
CA GLU A 178 -4.94 5.21 9.05
C GLU A 178 -3.41 5.05 9.00
N MET A 179 -2.82 4.97 7.80
CA MET A 179 -1.36 4.92 7.61
C MET A 179 -0.64 6.21 8.04
N ARG A 180 -1.30 7.38 7.95
CA ARG A 180 -0.72 8.67 8.34
C ARG A 180 -0.86 8.96 9.85
N ASN A 181 -1.72 8.23 10.57
CA ASN A 181 -1.91 8.46 11.99
C ASN A 181 -0.67 7.96 12.76
N GLN A 182 0.12 8.90 13.27
CA GLN A 182 1.35 8.64 14.03
C GLN A 182 1.10 8.15 15.46
N ALA A 183 -0.14 8.25 15.94
CA ALA A 183 -0.56 7.81 17.27
C ALA A 183 -1.45 6.56 17.16
N LEU A 184 -1.01 5.48 17.81
CA LEU A 184 -1.73 4.21 17.89
C LEU A 184 -2.19 3.96 19.32
N LYS A 185 -3.47 3.67 19.50
CA LYS A 185 -4.00 3.23 20.79
C LYS A 185 -3.68 1.74 21.00
N LYS A 186 -2.96 1.41 22.07
CA LYS A 186 -2.62 0.05 22.49
C LYS A 186 -3.23 -0.20 23.87
N GLY A 187 -4.50 -0.62 23.87
CA GLY A 187 -5.28 -0.82 25.10
C GLY A 187 -5.55 0.53 25.80
N PRO A 188 -5.17 0.68 27.08
CA PRO A 188 -5.37 1.94 27.82
C PRO A 188 -4.39 3.05 27.41
N VAL A 189 -3.28 2.72 26.73
CA VAL A 189 -2.21 3.68 26.42
C VAL A 189 -2.26 4.12 24.95
N TYR A 190 -1.87 5.37 24.70
CA TYR A 190 -1.60 5.89 23.36
C TYR A 190 -0.08 5.94 23.13
N VAL A 191 0.38 5.31 22.05
CA VAL A 191 1.78 5.31 21.63
C VAL A 191 1.90 6.24 20.43
N GLN A 192 2.72 7.29 20.54
CA GLN A 192 2.95 8.26 19.47
C GLN A 192 4.42 8.33 19.09
N VAL A 193 4.71 8.33 17.78
CA VAL A 193 6.06 8.56 17.27
C VAL A 193 6.37 10.06 17.30
N HIS A 194 7.45 10.46 17.97
CA HIS A 194 7.87 11.86 18.03
C HIS A 194 8.61 12.25 16.75
N GLU A 195 7.92 12.93 15.83
CA GLU A 195 8.58 13.57 14.69
C GLU A 195 9.25 14.87 15.19
N GLY A 196 10.58 14.88 15.19
CA GLY A 196 11.34 16.08 15.54
C GLY A 196 10.91 17.26 14.66
N ALA A 197 10.57 18.39 15.28
CA ALA A 197 10.21 19.60 14.55
C ALA A 197 11.34 19.96 13.57
N SER A 198 11.08 19.77 12.27
CA SER A 198 12.08 20.05 11.25
C SER A 198 12.40 21.54 11.28
N LYS A 199 13.60 21.91 11.71
CA LYS A 199 14.06 23.32 11.82
C LYS A 199 13.93 24.10 10.51
N SER A 200 13.83 23.40 9.39
CA SER A 200 13.65 23.96 8.04
C SER A 200 12.22 24.43 7.74
N ARG A 201 11.20 24.00 8.51
CA ARG A 201 9.80 24.30 8.22
C ARG A 201 9.08 24.92 9.42
N VAL A 202 8.40 26.04 9.17
CA VAL A 202 7.53 26.70 10.15
C VAL A 202 6.31 25.81 10.47
N PRO A 203 5.83 25.78 11.72
CA PRO A 203 4.59 25.10 12.09
C PRO A 203 3.41 25.53 11.23
N ARG A 204 2.46 24.60 11.02
CA ARG A 204 1.22 24.92 10.29
C ARG A 204 0.36 25.84 11.15
N ALA A 205 -0.28 26.81 10.51
CA ALA A 205 -1.25 27.68 11.18
C ALA A 205 -2.45 26.88 11.69
N GLU A 206 -2.94 27.26 12.87
CA GLU A 206 -4.13 26.66 13.47
C GLU A 206 -5.38 27.04 12.66
N GLN A 207 -6.16 26.02 12.27
CA GLN A 207 -7.35 26.22 11.44
C GLN A 207 -8.43 27.00 12.19
N SER A 208 -8.62 26.78 13.49
CA SER A 208 -9.58 27.52 14.32
C SER A 208 -9.37 29.04 14.26
N VAL A 209 -8.12 29.50 14.31
CA VAL A 209 -7.77 30.93 14.22
C VAL A 209 -7.99 31.47 12.81
N LEU A 210 -7.66 30.69 11.78
CA LEU A 210 -7.91 31.08 10.39
C LEU A 210 -9.41 31.12 10.06
N ASP A 211 -10.19 30.18 10.60
CA ASP A 211 -11.62 30.05 10.38
C ASP A 211 -12.38 31.16 11.11
N THR A 212 -12.02 31.50 12.34
CA THR A 212 -12.61 32.66 13.05
C THR A 212 -12.29 33.96 12.32
N LYS A 213 -11.04 34.14 11.86
CA LYS A 213 -10.65 35.29 11.04
C LYS A 213 -11.42 35.35 9.72
N SER A 214 -11.56 34.22 9.02
CA SER A 214 -12.25 34.17 7.72
C SER A 214 -13.74 34.41 7.88
N GLN A 215 -14.40 33.77 8.85
CA GLN A 215 -15.80 33.99 9.21
C GLN A 215 -16.06 35.45 9.57
N TRP A 216 -15.18 36.08 10.36
CA TRP A 216 -15.34 37.49 10.70
C TRP A 216 -15.24 38.41 9.47
N LEU A 217 -14.29 38.14 8.57
CA LEU A 217 -14.08 38.94 7.36
C LEU A 217 -15.16 38.71 6.30
N GLN A 218 -15.76 37.52 6.27
CA GLN A 218 -16.80 37.08 5.33
C GLN A 218 -18.19 37.05 5.98
N ARG A 219 -18.37 37.70 7.13
CA ARG A 219 -19.68 37.74 7.81
C ARG A 219 -20.74 38.36 6.90
N GLU A 220 -21.93 37.79 6.94
CA GLU A 220 -23.07 38.19 6.09
C GLU A 220 -23.42 39.68 6.24
N SER A 221 -23.21 40.26 7.43
CA SER A 221 -23.49 41.66 7.72
C SER A 221 -22.66 42.66 6.89
N LEU A 222 -21.52 42.23 6.35
CA LEU A 222 -20.70 43.08 5.48
C LEU A 222 -21.23 43.17 4.04
N LYS A 223 -22.25 42.36 3.65
CA LYS A 223 -22.84 42.31 2.30
C LYS A 223 -21.80 42.45 1.17
N LYS A 224 -20.67 41.75 1.31
CA LYS A 224 -19.63 41.75 0.30
C LYS A 224 -20.17 41.03 -0.93
N LYS A 225 -20.15 41.73 -2.07
CA LYS A 225 -20.55 41.20 -3.38
C LYS A 225 -19.61 40.09 -3.84
#